data_AF-A0A7E6EYV1-F1
#
_entry.id   AF-A0A7E6EYV1-F1
#
_cell.length_a   1.000
_cell.length_b   1.000
_cell.length_c   1.000
_cell.angle_alpha   90.00
_cell.angle_beta   90.00
_cell.angle_gamma   90.00
#
_symmetry.space_group_name_H-M   'P 1'
#
loop_
_entity.id
_entity.type
_entity.pdbx_description
1 polymer ?
#
loop_
_entity_poly.entity_id
_entity_poly.type
_entity_poly.pdbx_seq_one_letter_code
_entity_poly.pdbx_strand_id
1 'polypeptide(L)'
;MLYKVFIPYLNCIFSAIMFVSSASFRRQCRKPVNLEARHKIHSRLHNKFIFTANIASLATTQLPLLNLDKFCPKSIAYTRAPRGRSTCPWYLKVIYDKNVYPPLRTEAVCRCKHCLGTDNNYRCVTVYAEMPVLHRTGECIKGFYVYKPSKINVATACVCARIIDHVIINNIDYES
;
A
#
# COMPACT_ATOMS: atom_id res chain seq x y z
N MET A 1 -4.09 25.52 75.46
CA MET A 1 -5.19 25.50 74.46
C MET A 1 -4.72 26.05 73.11
N LEU A 2 -3.79 25.35 72.42
CA LEU A 2 -3.24 25.83 71.14
C LEU A 2 -3.24 24.74 70.03
N TYR A 3 -3.79 23.57 70.31
CA TYR A 3 -3.80 22.43 69.37
C TYR A 3 -5.13 22.25 68.62
N LYS A 4 -6.09 23.18 68.77
CA LYS A 4 -7.46 23.04 68.24
C LYS A 4 -7.76 23.85 66.98
N VAL A 5 -6.76 24.40 66.30
CA VAL A 5 -6.99 25.26 65.10
C VAL A 5 -6.24 24.76 63.84
N PHE A 6 -5.29 23.83 63.96
CA PHE A 6 -4.49 23.35 62.81
C PHE A 6 -4.95 22.01 62.20
N ILE A 7 -6.17 21.55 62.51
CA ILE A 7 -6.68 20.26 62.04
C ILE A 7 -7.57 20.34 60.77
N PRO A 8 -8.25 21.44 60.40
CA PRO A 8 -9.06 21.42 59.18
C PRO A 8 -8.25 21.72 57.90
N TYR A 9 -7.06 22.33 58.00
CA TYR A 9 -6.28 22.74 56.82
C TYR A 9 -5.35 21.65 56.26
N LEU A 10 -4.97 20.63 57.04
CA LEU A 10 -4.14 19.53 56.53
C LEU A 10 -4.95 18.46 55.76
N ASN A 11 -6.27 18.43 55.93
CA ASN A 11 -7.12 17.42 55.31
C ASN A 11 -7.66 17.78 53.92
N CYS A 12 -7.48 19.01 53.43
CA CYS A 12 -7.85 19.36 52.05
C CYS A 12 -6.73 19.13 51.02
N ILE A 13 -5.48 18.97 51.47
CA ILE A 13 -4.33 18.78 50.55
C ILE A 13 -4.20 17.30 50.14
N PHE A 14 -4.61 16.35 50.99
CA PHE A 14 -4.54 14.92 50.68
C PHE A 14 -5.58 14.44 49.66
N SER A 15 -6.69 15.17 49.47
CA SER A 15 -7.68 14.86 48.44
C SER A 15 -7.28 15.27 47.02
N ALA A 16 -6.15 15.97 46.84
CA ALA A 16 -5.69 16.43 45.53
C ALA A 16 -4.70 15.49 44.82
N ILE A 17 -4.32 14.35 45.40
CA ILE A 17 -3.23 13.48 44.87
C ILE A 17 -3.75 12.17 44.24
N MET A 18 -5.06 11.99 44.05
CA MET A 18 -5.61 10.80 43.39
C MET A 18 -6.36 11.12 42.10
N PHE A 19 -5.93 12.15 41.36
CA PHE A 19 -5.97 12.01 39.90
C PHE A 19 -4.80 11.12 39.53
N VAL A 20 -5.01 9.80 39.62
CA VAL A 20 -4.30 8.86 38.76
C VAL A 20 -4.60 9.35 37.36
N SER A 21 -3.71 10.19 36.83
CA SER A 21 -3.61 10.45 35.42
C SER A 21 -3.38 9.08 34.80
N SER A 22 -4.46 8.42 34.43
CA SER A 22 -4.52 7.53 33.30
C SER A 22 -4.34 8.36 32.03
N ALA A 23 -3.32 9.23 32.04
CA ALA A 23 -2.58 9.55 30.84
C ALA A 23 -2.09 8.18 30.39
N SER A 24 -2.83 7.59 29.46
CA SER A 24 -2.36 6.50 28.63
C SER A 24 -0.95 6.89 28.22
N PHE A 25 0.05 6.37 28.91
CA PHE A 25 1.45 6.54 28.55
C PHE A 25 1.44 6.10 27.10
N ARG A 26 1.60 7.06 26.17
CA ARG A 26 1.68 6.75 24.74
C ARG A 26 2.93 5.90 24.63
N ARG A 27 2.79 4.59 24.85
CA ARG A 27 3.85 3.60 24.66
C ARG A 27 4.18 3.78 23.19
N GLN A 28 5.30 4.42 22.91
CA GLN A 28 5.77 4.58 21.55
C GLN A 28 6.00 3.17 21.03
N CYS A 29 5.06 2.68 20.23
CA CYS A 29 5.10 1.33 19.70
C CYS A 29 6.20 1.27 18.65
N ARG A 30 7.08 0.30 18.79
CA ARG A 30 8.23 0.09 17.91
C ARG A 30 7.92 -0.98 16.88
N LYS A 31 8.58 -0.88 15.72
CA LYS A 31 8.52 -1.90 14.68
C LYS A 31 9.31 -3.14 15.16
N PRO A 32 8.74 -4.36 15.09
CA PRO A 32 9.49 -5.57 15.42
C PRO A 32 10.61 -5.83 14.40
N VAL A 33 11.75 -6.33 14.90
CA VAL A 33 12.97 -6.56 14.10
C VAL A 33 12.87 -7.73 13.12
N ASN A 34 12.00 -8.71 13.39
CA ASN A 34 11.90 -9.96 12.63
C ASN A 34 10.85 -9.96 11.50
N LEU A 35 10.34 -8.80 11.10
CA LEU A 35 9.29 -8.72 10.07
C LEU A 35 9.74 -9.27 8.73
N GLU A 36 11.00 -9.10 8.36
CA GLU A 36 11.54 -9.64 7.10
C GLU A 36 11.48 -11.16 7.05
N ALA A 37 11.98 -11.82 8.10
CA ALA A 37 11.97 -13.27 8.19
C ALA A 37 10.53 -13.79 8.15
N ARG A 38 9.63 -13.16 8.91
CA ARG A 38 8.22 -13.55 8.98
C ARG A 38 7.50 -13.36 7.63
N HIS A 39 7.79 -12.26 6.93
CA HIS A 39 7.25 -12.00 5.60
C HIS A 39 7.79 -12.99 4.55
N LYS A 40 9.09 -13.33 4.60
CA LYS A 40 9.71 -14.33 3.73
C LYS A 40 9.07 -15.71 3.89
N ILE A 41 8.79 -16.12 5.13
CA ILE A 41 8.08 -17.38 5.41
C ILE A 41 6.67 -17.34 4.81
N HIS A 42 5.92 -16.26 5.05
CA HIS A 42 4.58 -16.12 4.51
C HIS A 42 4.55 -16.09 2.97
N SER A 43 5.50 -15.39 2.35
CA SER A 43 5.57 -15.23 0.89
C SER A 43 6.04 -16.49 0.18
N ARG A 44 6.88 -17.34 0.80
CA ARG A 44 7.25 -18.64 0.20
C ARG A 44 6.08 -19.60 0.12
N LEU A 45 5.09 -19.44 0.99
CA LEU A 45 3.84 -20.22 0.93
C LEU A 45 2.96 -19.84 -0.27
N HIS A 46 3.17 -18.66 -0.87
CA HIS A 46 2.38 -18.13 -1.97
C HIS A 46 3.26 -18.00 -3.22
N ASN A 47 3.00 -18.81 -4.25
CA ASN A 47 3.74 -18.95 -5.51
C ASN A 47 4.66 -17.78 -5.94
N LYS A 48 5.90 -18.15 -6.35
CA LYS A 48 7.08 -17.35 -6.72
C LYS A 48 6.90 -16.33 -7.88
N PHE A 49 5.70 -16.14 -8.43
CA PHE A 49 5.55 -15.52 -9.75
C PHE A 49 5.69 -14.00 -9.80
N ILE A 50 5.56 -13.26 -8.69
CA ILE A 50 5.80 -11.81 -8.67
C ILE A 50 6.34 -11.40 -7.29
N PHE A 51 7.55 -11.81 -6.92
CA PHE A 51 8.21 -11.19 -5.76
C PHE A 51 9.55 -10.60 -6.17
N THR A 52 9.48 -9.37 -6.66
CA THR A 52 10.63 -8.52 -6.89
C THR A 52 11.20 -8.02 -5.57
N ALA A 53 11.81 -8.93 -4.79
CA ALA A 53 12.74 -8.57 -3.72
C ALA A 53 13.86 -7.64 -4.24
N ASN A 54 14.13 -7.68 -5.56
CA ASN A 54 15.09 -6.82 -6.23
C ASN A 54 14.63 -5.35 -6.40
N ILE A 55 13.36 -5.01 -6.17
CA ILE A 55 12.91 -3.60 -6.24
C ILE A 55 13.19 -2.85 -4.94
N ALA A 56 13.20 -3.54 -3.79
CA ALA A 56 13.64 -2.93 -2.53
C ALA A 56 15.13 -2.52 -2.60
N SER A 57 15.96 -3.30 -3.30
CA SER A 57 17.38 -2.96 -3.56
C SER A 57 17.52 -1.75 -4.50
N LEU A 58 16.63 -1.59 -5.49
CA LEU A 58 16.66 -0.48 -6.43
C LEU A 58 16.16 0.86 -5.83
N ALA A 59 15.36 0.79 -4.77
CA ALA A 59 14.79 1.96 -4.11
C ALA A 59 15.85 2.86 -3.44
N THR A 60 17.02 2.33 -3.11
CA THR A 60 18.10 3.10 -2.45
C THR A 60 18.98 3.89 -3.42
N THR A 61 19.01 3.55 -4.71
CA THR A 61 19.98 4.13 -5.67
C THR A 61 19.33 4.92 -6.81
N GLN A 62 18.02 4.75 -7.09
CA GLN A 62 17.40 5.30 -8.32
C GLN A 62 15.99 5.92 -8.13
N LEU A 63 15.69 6.50 -6.97
CA LEU A 63 14.45 7.27 -6.73
C LEU A 63 14.15 8.35 -7.81
N PRO A 64 15.14 9.05 -8.41
CA PRO A 64 14.86 10.05 -9.44
C PRO A 64 14.38 9.43 -10.76
N LEU A 65 14.87 8.24 -11.15
CA LEU A 65 14.65 7.64 -12.48
C LEU A 65 13.28 7.03 -12.70
N LEU A 66 12.54 6.69 -11.64
CA LEU A 66 11.22 6.06 -11.75
C LEU A 66 10.11 7.04 -12.19
N ASN A 67 10.31 8.35 -12.03
CA ASN A 67 9.28 9.38 -12.23
C ASN A 67 9.42 10.21 -13.52
N LEU A 68 10.39 9.93 -14.38
CA LEU A 68 10.83 10.90 -15.39
C LEU A 68 9.87 11.18 -16.54
N ASP A 69 8.87 10.33 -16.78
CA ASP A 69 8.01 10.55 -17.92
C ASP A 69 6.61 10.00 -17.66
N LYS A 70 5.69 10.93 -17.43
CA LYS A 70 4.27 10.70 -17.14
C LYS A 70 3.39 10.95 -18.37
N PHE A 71 3.98 11.46 -19.45
CA PHE A 71 3.22 11.88 -20.63
C PHE A 71 2.88 10.67 -21.50
N CYS A 72 1.70 10.70 -22.11
CA CYS A 72 1.36 9.75 -23.15
C CYS A 72 2.16 10.08 -24.42
N PRO A 73 3.05 9.20 -24.90
CA PRO A 73 3.77 9.45 -26.13
C PRO A 73 2.80 9.41 -27.32
N LYS A 74 3.11 10.14 -28.39
CA LYS A 74 2.25 10.17 -29.59
C LYS A 74 2.30 8.87 -30.41
N SER A 75 3.37 8.10 -30.25
CA SER A 75 3.59 6.84 -30.94
C SER A 75 4.28 5.84 -30.01
N ILE A 76 4.27 4.57 -30.40
CA ILE A 76 4.94 3.49 -29.65
C ILE A 76 6.45 3.76 -29.66
N ALA A 77 7.05 3.76 -28.46
CA ALA A 77 8.48 4.01 -28.33
C ALA A 77 9.30 2.74 -28.59
N TYR A 78 10.40 2.88 -29.33
CA TYR A 78 11.36 1.80 -29.59
C TYR A 78 12.37 1.71 -28.46
N THR A 79 11.99 1.02 -27.38
CA THR A 79 12.83 0.83 -26.19
C THR A 79 12.86 -0.64 -25.79
N ARG A 80 13.97 -1.08 -25.18
CA ARG A 80 14.10 -2.46 -24.67
C ARG A 80 13.17 -2.73 -23.48
N ALA A 81 12.75 -1.69 -22.76
CA ALA A 81 11.91 -1.83 -21.59
C ALA A 81 10.45 -2.10 -21.99
N PRO A 82 9.82 -3.22 -21.56
CA PRO A 82 8.43 -3.53 -21.88
C PRO A 82 7.46 -2.39 -21.57
N ARG A 83 7.73 -1.66 -20.47
CA ARG A 83 6.94 -0.52 -20.00
C ARG A 83 6.87 0.64 -20.99
N GLY A 84 7.90 0.81 -21.84
CA GLY A 84 7.99 1.88 -22.83
C GLY A 84 7.51 1.46 -24.23
N ARG A 85 7.75 0.20 -24.62
CA ARG A 85 7.36 -0.32 -25.94
C ARG A 85 5.94 -0.93 -26.01
N SER A 86 5.19 -0.89 -24.92
CA SER A 86 3.79 -1.31 -24.88
C SER A 86 2.91 -0.33 -25.68
N THR A 87 1.82 -0.83 -26.27
CA THR A 87 0.73 0.03 -26.79
C THR A 87 0.05 0.84 -25.69
N CYS A 88 0.17 0.39 -24.44
CA CYS A 88 -0.25 1.11 -23.24
C CYS A 88 0.96 1.33 -22.34
N PRO A 89 1.82 2.32 -22.62
CA PRO A 89 3.04 2.51 -21.85
C PRO A 89 2.73 2.97 -20.42
N TRP A 90 3.61 2.63 -19.49
CA TRP A 90 3.46 2.97 -18.07
C TRP A 90 4.79 3.40 -17.44
N TYR A 91 4.69 4.21 -16.39
CA TYR A 91 5.82 4.48 -15.49
C TYR A 91 5.61 3.74 -14.17
N LEU A 92 6.67 3.69 -13.35
CA LEU A 92 6.59 3.07 -12.03
C LEU A 92 6.57 4.16 -10.96
N LYS A 93 5.59 4.11 -10.08
CA LYS A 93 5.49 5.00 -8.93
C LYS A 93 5.91 4.23 -7.68
N VAL A 94 6.83 4.80 -6.89
CA VAL A 94 7.14 4.26 -5.57
C VAL A 94 6.03 4.66 -4.61
N ILE A 95 5.49 3.68 -3.90
CA ILE A 95 4.45 3.84 -2.87
C ILE A 95 5.07 3.50 -1.52
N TYR A 96 4.86 4.38 -0.55
CA TYR A 96 5.20 4.15 0.86
C TYR A 96 3.91 4.00 1.67
N ASP A 97 3.80 2.89 2.37
CA ASP A 97 2.72 2.62 3.32
C ASP A 97 3.29 2.05 4.62
N LYS A 98 3.26 2.87 5.67
CA LYS A 98 3.75 2.53 7.01
C LYS A 98 2.95 1.42 7.70
N ASN A 99 1.75 1.12 7.22
CA ASN A 99 0.86 0.11 7.81
C ASN A 99 1.10 -1.28 7.24
N VAL A 100 1.97 -1.46 6.25
CA VAL A 100 2.31 -2.77 5.70
C VAL A 100 3.80 -3.03 5.73
N TYR A 101 4.18 -4.31 5.69
CA TYR A 101 5.55 -4.74 5.47
C TYR A 101 5.61 -5.71 4.28
N PRO A 102 6.51 -5.49 3.30
CA PRO A 102 7.44 -4.35 3.19
C PRO A 102 6.69 -3.02 2.98
N PRO A 103 7.18 -1.89 3.56
CA PRO A 103 6.47 -0.61 3.52
C PRO A 103 6.65 0.15 2.22
N LEU A 104 7.68 -0.19 1.43
CA LEU A 104 7.93 0.37 0.11
C LEU A 104 7.59 -0.67 -0.95
N ARG A 105 6.92 -0.22 -2.01
CA ARG A 105 6.63 -1.01 -3.21
C ARG A 105 6.58 -0.11 -4.43
N THR A 106 6.61 -0.69 -5.62
CA THR A 106 6.42 0.04 -6.88
C THR A 106 5.13 -0.40 -7.55
N GLU A 107 4.38 0.56 -8.04
CA GLU A 107 3.13 0.34 -8.76
C GLU A 107 3.19 0.95 -10.17
N ALA A 108 2.65 0.23 -11.15
CA ALA A 108 2.51 0.72 -12.51
C ALA A 108 1.42 1.80 -12.59
N VAL A 109 1.70 2.86 -13.35
CA VAL A 109 0.72 3.90 -13.67
C VAL A 109 0.72 4.14 -15.17
N CYS A 110 -0.44 3.93 -15.79
CA CYS A 110 -0.60 4.08 -17.23
C CYS A 110 -0.39 5.54 -17.64
N ARG A 111 0.39 5.76 -18.71
CA ARG A 111 0.63 7.10 -19.25
C ARG A 111 -0.52 7.56 -20.16
N CYS A 112 -1.18 6.61 -20.82
CA CYS A 112 -2.22 6.85 -21.81
C CYS A 112 -3.59 6.36 -21.31
N LYS A 113 -4.66 7.00 -21.79
CA LYS A 113 -6.04 6.52 -21.61
C LYS A 113 -6.46 5.56 -22.71
N HIS A 114 -6.09 5.86 -23.96
CA HIS A 114 -6.31 5.01 -25.13
C HIS A 114 -5.02 4.31 -25.53
N CYS A 115 -5.14 3.15 -26.18
CA CYS A 115 -3.96 2.47 -26.67
C CYS A 115 -3.37 3.18 -27.88
N LEU A 116 -2.05 3.14 -27.99
CA LEU A 116 -1.31 3.68 -29.12
C LEU A 116 -1.41 2.74 -30.31
N GLY A 117 -1.64 3.30 -31.50
CA GLY A 117 -1.71 2.53 -32.74
C GLY A 117 -2.97 1.67 -32.90
N THR A 118 -4.01 1.93 -32.11
CA THR A 118 -5.32 1.28 -32.23
C THR A 118 -6.42 2.31 -32.50
N ASP A 119 -7.62 1.84 -32.85
CA ASP A 119 -8.81 2.67 -32.88
C ASP A 119 -9.29 3.06 -31.46
N ASN A 120 -10.37 3.85 -31.40
CA ASN A 120 -10.95 4.35 -30.15
C ASN A 120 -11.72 3.28 -29.34
N ASN A 121 -11.89 2.07 -29.87
CA ASN A 121 -12.57 0.96 -29.18
C ASN A 121 -11.64 0.26 -28.19
N TYR A 122 -10.40 0.72 -28.02
CA TYR A 122 -9.46 0.18 -27.05
C TYR A 122 -9.01 1.23 -26.04
N ARG A 123 -8.88 0.79 -24.79
CA ARG A 123 -8.43 1.62 -23.68
C ARG A 123 -7.30 0.95 -22.91
N CYS A 124 -6.42 1.77 -22.37
CA CYS A 124 -5.40 1.30 -21.44
C CYS A 124 -6.03 1.05 -20.08
N VAL A 125 -5.79 -0.16 -19.55
CA VAL A 125 -6.25 -0.57 -18.23
C VAL A 125 -5.08 -1.08 -17.41
N THR A 126 -5.15 -0.84 -16.11
CA THR A 126 -4.13 -1.31 -15.15
C THR A 126 -4.38 -2.77 -14.80
N VAL A 127 -3.32 -3.56 -14.81
CA VAL A 127 -3.33 -4.96 -14.34
C VAL A 127 -2.82 -4.98 -12.91
N TYR A 128 -3.58 -5.65 -12.04
CA TYR A 128 -3.24 -5.83 -10.64
C TYR A 128 -2.81 -7.27 -10.36
N ALA A 129 -1.84 -7.44 -9.48
CA ALA A 129 -1.47 -8.74 -8.93
C ALA A 129 -1.57 -8.72 -7.41
N GLU A 130 -1.95 -9.85 -6.81
CA GLU A 130 -1.93 -10.02 -5.36
C GLU A 130 -0.48 -10.13 -4.86
N MET A 131 -0.12 -9.27 -3.90
CA MET A 131 1.17 -9.32 -3.21
C MET A 131 0.96 -9.67 -1.74
N PRO A 132 1.65 -10.72 -1.22
CA PRO A 132 1.62 -11.05 0.20
C PRO A 132 2.33 -9.97 1.02
N VAL A 133 1.70 -9.54 2.10
CA VAL A 133 2.21 -8.51 3.02
C VAL A 133 1.93 -8.89 4.47
N LEU A 134 2.61 -8.22 5.39
CA LEU A 134 2.21 -8.20 6.79
C LEU A 134 1.52 -6.86 7.07
N HIS A 135 0.24 -6.87 7.43
CA HIS A 135 -0.53 -5.67 7.76
C HIS A 135 -0.45 -5.37 9.26
N ARG A 136 -0.13 -4.13 9.60
CA ARG A 136 -0.05 -3.61 10.95
C ARG A 136 -1.46 -3.48 11.52
N THR A 137 -1.69 -4.07 12.68
CA THR A 137 -2.94 -3.93 13.43
C THR A 137 -2.90 -2.64 14.27
N GLY A 138 -4.03 -2.29 14.91
CA GLY A 138 -4.07 -1.24 15.92
C GLY A 138 -3.45 -1.65 17.27
N GLU A 139 -3.05 -2.91 17.41
CA GLU A 139 -2.55 -3.46 18.67
C GLU A 139 -1.06 -3.16 18.88
N CYS A 140 -0.73 -2.88 20.14
CA CYS A 140 0.63 -2.65 20.61
C CYS A 140 0.90 -3.47 21.86
N ILE A 141 1.56 -4.60 21.69
CA ILE A 141 1.78 -5.58 22.74
C ILE A 141 3.26 -5.52 23.14
N LYS A 142 3.53 -5.36 24.43
CA LYS A 142 4.91 -5.26 24.98
C LYS A 142 5.76 -4.19 24.27
N GLY A 143 5.14 -3.10 23.82
CA GLY A 143 5.82 -1.99 23.14
C GLY A 143 6.10 -2.22 21.66
N PHE A 144 5.58 -3.29 21.05
CA PHE A 144 5.75 -3.58 19.63
C PHE A 144 4.42 -3.59 18.89
N TYR A 145 4.43 -3.07 17.66
CA TYR A 145 3.29 -3.20 16.75
C TYR A 145 3.05 -4.67 16.39
N VAL A 146 1.79 -5.09 16.43
CA VAL A 146 1.39 -6.42 15.99
C VAL A 146 1.05 -6.39 14.50
N TYR A 147 1.54 -7.39 13.76
CA TYR A 147 1.28 -7.55 12.34
C TYR A 147 0.63 -8.91 12.05
N LYS A 148 -0.31 -8.94 11.10
CA LYS A 148 -0.98 -10.14 10.60
C LYS A 148 -0.72 -10.34 9.09
N PRO A 149 -0.54 -11.58 8.62
CA PRO A 149 -0.47 -11.86 7.19
C PRO A 149 -1.72 -11.39 6.45
N SER A 150 -1.53 -10.83 5.26
CA SER A 150 -2.61 -10.34 4.38
C SER A 150 -2.10 -10.24 2.94
N LYS A 151 -2.97 -9.83 2.02
CA LYS A 151 -2.64 -9.55 0.63
C LYS A 151 -3.11 -8.15 0.23
N ILE A 152 -2.41 -7.54 -0.72
CA ILE A 152 -2.81 -6.28 -1.34
C ILE A 152 -2.76 -6.42 -2.87
N ASN A 153 -3.62 -5.68 -3.57
CA ASN A 153 -3.54 -5.57 -5.02
C ASN A 153 -2.50 -4.52 -5.40
N VAL A 154 -1.51 -4.92 -6.18
CA VAL A 154 -0.41 -4.06 -6.64
C VAL A 154 -0.53 -3.92 -8.15
N ALA A 155 -0.58 -2.69 -8.65
CA ALA A 155 -0.54 -2.45 -10.09
C ALA A 155 0.82 -2.88 -10.66
N THR A 156 0.84 -3.84 -11.58
CA THR A 156 2.10 -4.40 -12.12
C THR A 156 2.39 -3.97 -13.55
N ALA A 157 1.35 -3.68 -14.33
CA ALA A 157 1.46 -3.30 -15.74
C ALA A 157 0.24 -2.51 -16.22
N CYS A 158 0.32 -2.02 -17.46
CA CYS A 158 -0.80 -1.54 -18.22
C CYS A 158 -0.94 -2.33 -19.51
N VAL A 159 -2.18 -2.66 -19.87
CA VAL A 159 -2.50 -3.44 -21.06
C VAL A 159 -3.57 -2.74 -21.87
N CYS A 160 -3.61 -3.06 -23.17
CA CYS A 160 -4.65 -2.59 -24.06
C CYS A 160 -5.85 -3.54 -24.01
N ALA A 161 -7.01 -3.03 -23.62
CA ALA A 161 -8.24 -3.81 -23.53
C ALA A 161 -9.31 -3.24 -24.46
N ARG A 162 -10.05 -4.11 -25.13
CA ARG A 162 -11.21 -3.73 -25.94
C ARG A 162 -12.33 -3.25 -25.03
N ILE A 163 -12.97 -2.15 -25.42
CA ILE A 163 -14.22 -1.66 -24.85
C ILE A 163 -15.31 -2.56 -25.42
N ILE A 164 -15.98 -3.30 -24.55
CA ILE A 164 -17.21 -4.03 -24.88
C ILE A 164 -18.34 -3.17 -24.32
N ASP A 165 -19.02 -2.45 -25.20
CA ASP A 165 -20.30 -1.86 -24.82
C ASP A 165 -21.24 -3.03 -24.55
N HIS A 166 -21.77 -3.12 -23.33
CA HIS A 166 -22.91 -3.99 -23.06
C HIS A 166 -24.11 -3.42 -23.84
N VAL A 167 -24.16 -3.70 -25.15
CA VAL A 167 -25.44 -3.79 -25.83
C VAL A 167 -26.15 -4.92 -25.11
N ILE A 168 -27.17 -4.54 -24.36
CA ILE A 168 -28.06 -5.47 -23.69
C ILE A 168 -28.46 -6.53 -24.73
N ILE A 169 -28.03 -7.78 -24.54
CA ILE A 169 -28.60 -8.92 -25.25
C ILE A 169 -29.98 -9.15 -24.61
N ASN A 170 -30.90 -8.22 -24.87
CA ASN A 170 -32.33 -8.47 -24.71
C ASN A 170 -32.82 -8.72 -26.13
N ASN A 171 -33.49 -9.86 -26.31
CA ASN A 171 -33.97 -10.45 -27.56
C ASN A 171 -33.00 -11.46 -28.18
N ILE A 172 -32.80 -12.57 -27.46
CA ILE A 172 -33.01 -13.85 -28.11
C ILE A 172 -34.40 -14.29 -27.65
N ASP A 173 -35.40 -13.92 -28.46
CA ASP A 173 -36.76 -14.40 -28.30
C ASP A 173 -36.74 -15.93 -28.41
N TYR A 174 -37.21 -16.60 -27.36
CA TYR A 174 -37.75 -17.94 -27.49
C TYR A 174 -39.08 -17.83 -28.25
N GLU A 175 -39.06 -17.86 -29.59
CA GLU A 175 -40.20 -18.37 -30.35
C GLU A 175 -39.83 -18.68 -31.81
N SER A 176 -39.71 -19.97 -32.13
CA SER A 176 -40.10 -20.71 -33.36
C SER A 176 -39.24 -21.96 -33.52
#